data_AF-A0ABC9VT43-F1
#
_entry.id   AF-A0ABC9VT43-F1
#
_cell.length_a   1.000
_cell.length_b   1.000
_cell.length_c   1.000
_cell.angle_alpha   90.00
_cell.angle_beta   90.00
_cell.angle_gamma   90.00
#
_symmetry.space_group_name_H-M   'P 1'
#
loop_
_entity.id
_entity.type
_entity.pdbx_description
1 polymer ?
#
loop_
_entity_poly.entity_id
_entity_poly.type
_entity_poly.pdbx_seq_one_letter_code
_entity_poly.pdbx_strand_id
1 'polypeptide(L)'
;MAEPAGSPLCALVPQPPPASFFGAVAPGNPVVDSFEAELRDVLGFLRRLGGAGEAKPQQHDLHRRGANTLFNIWIKYKPRLPEWYYNEKLLKVGDSLAQMKEYKLALLQCYGRYLQQFVSVNLDDIIHDVHQFKSTFFPNGFRDKNAALMFHALQERNVCIYQMICSSDRNLQNEGSLQTCFNVLSSLRLAMQVALPQENFCWLIYNGTIHIYTICRHLMMRGQSAKVLEYLLWASICMESSIPLLSVHYLTWRATLYTAVSQCYFDCQAGIHGEIFARRGLIKIDELKQLENNCSSLENSETKNIFREATLKMSVMIFKRAVYESRRKPKSYFRPKLRVSLKEAQKLPWPRTTTERLLTEMFDSAPAQFLAILEALSDSSRHVLCPAPPVPDEIEIRDVISELFFAGLEILSGGVSSTGIQGSHCTNHFGTINVSSTLLQLVLTGEKGVSGHAAVKYIKLAFSYEEWDVFDSAIEFVLNFLQAQDDPTWKKAEMELKLLTLMQPLLFPRKFKHGFSISETNTEEARMPHGSEKKQTFRKGSLKHGEPSNDLMILATTVFSCVSRSKQVFHSNLFSS
;
A
#
# COMPACT_ATOMS: atom_id res chain seq x y z
N MET A 1 21.90 69.75 -68.44
CA MET A 1 20.97 68.61 -68.49
C MET A 1 21.78 67.36 -68.82
N ALA A 2 21.55 66.33 -68.02
CA ALA A 2 21.90 64.91 -68.18
C ALA A 2 23.38 64.46 -68.05
N GLU A 3 23.58 63.67 -67.00
CA GLU A 3 24.73 62.89 -66.55
C GLU A 3 25.12 61.74 -67.50
N PRO A 4 26.36 61.23 -67.43
CA PRO A 4 26.71 59.90 -67.91
C PRO A 4 26.59 58.82 -66.81
N ALA A 5 25.89 57.75 -67.17
CA ALA A 5 25.99 56.35 -66.73
C ALA A 5 26.43 56.04 -65.29
N GLY A 6 25.43 55.65 -64.48
CA GLY A 6 25.61 55.07 -63.16
C GLY A 6 26.26 53.68 -63.16
N SER A 7 27.00 53.44 -62.08
CA SER A 7 27.62 52.18 -61.64
C SER A 7 26.64 51.00 -61.55
N PRO A 8 27.10 49.76 -61.80
CA PRO A 8 26.24 48.57 -61.66
C PRO A 8 25.90 48.33 -60.19
N LEU A 9 24.59 48.19 -59.95
CA LEU A 9 23.99 47.83 -58.66
C LEU A 9 24.66 46.58 -58.07
N CYS A 10 25.12 46.70 -56.82
CA CYS A 10 25.44 45.55 -55.98
C CYS A 10 24.26 44.57 -56.01
N ALA A 11 24.46 43.41 -56.62
CA ALA A 11 23.53 42.30 -56.47
C ALA A 11 23.42 41.99 -54.96
N LEU A 12 22.21 42.13 -54.40
CA LEU A 12 21.91 41.58 -53.10
C LEU A 12 22.24 40.08 -53.15
N VAL A 13 23.30 39.69 -52.45
CA VAL A 13 23.54 38.30 -52.09
C VAL A 13 22.29 37.85 -51.33
N PRO A 14 21.57 36.81 -51.79
CA PRO A 14 20.48 36.25 -50.99
C PRO A 14 21.11 35.79 -49.67
N GLN A 15 20.61 36.29 -48.53
CA GLN A 15 21.00 35.69 -47.26
C GLN A 15 20.69 34.19 -47.34
N PRO A 16 21.64 33.30 -46.98
CA PRO A 16 21.35 31.89 -46.94
C PRO A 16 20.21 31.68 -45.93
N PRO A 17 19.20 30.85 -46.25
CA PRO A 17 18.15 30.54 -45.30
C PRO A 17 18.79 30.03 -43.99
N PRO A 18 18.26 30.40 -42.80
CA PRO A 18 18.80 29.95 -41.54
C PRO A 18 18.81 28.42 -41.55
N ALA A 19 20.01 27.84 -41.49
CA ALA A 19 20.22 26.41 -41.71
C ALA A 19 19.35 25.59 -40.75
N SER A 20 18.27 25.03 -41.30
CA SER A 20 17.16 24.49 -40.52
C SER A 20 17.39 23.03 -40.09
N PHE A 21 18.29 22.29 -40.73
CA PHE A 21 18.76 20.98 -40.27
C PHE A 21 19.92 20.51 -41.18
N PHE A 22 21.08 20.13 -40.63
CA PHE A 22 22.20 19.59 -41.42
C PHE A 22 22.20 18.06 -41.40
N GLY A 23 21.80 17.41 -42.51
CA GLY A 23 22.05 15.98 -42.71
C GLY A 23 21.27 15.03 -41.78
N ALA A 24 21.83 13.85 -41.48
CA ALA A 24 21.15 12.84 -40.66
C ALA A 24 21.15 13.19 -39.17
N VAL A 25 20.20 12.63 -38.41
CA VAL A 25 20.27 12.60 -36.93
C VAL A 25 21.33 11.58 -36.52
N ALA A 26 22.59 12.01 -36.48
CA ALA A 26 23.74 11.17 -36.16
C ALA A 26 24.79 11.96 -35.35
N PRO A 27 25.64 11.27 -34.56
CA PRO A 27 26.77 11.92 -33.88
C PRO A 27 27.63 12.72 -34.87
N GLY A 28 27.98 13.96 -34.52
CA GLY A 28 28.71 14.88 -35.39
C GLY A 28 27.83 15.89 -36.13
N ASN A 29 26.50 15.80 -36.02
CA ASN A 29 25.60 16.86 -36.44
C ASN A 29 25.61 17.99 -35.38
N PRO A 30 26.09 19.20 -35.72
CA PRO A 30 26.30 20.26 -34.72
C PRO A 30 25.01 20.71 -34.03
N VAL A 31 23.85 20.61 -34.71
CA VAL A 31 22.55 20.96 -34.12
C VAL A 31 22.13 19.91 -33.09
N VAL A 32 22.31 18.63 -33.43
CA VAL A 32 21.98 17.50 -32.54
C VAL A 32 22.93 17.48 -31.35
N ASP A 33 24.23 17.59 -31.56
CA ASP A 33 25.23 17.56 -30.50
C ASP A 33 25.06 18.72 -29.52
N SER A 34 24.81 19.93 -30.04
CA SER A 34 24.52 21.12 -29.23
C SER A 34 23.23 20.96 -28.43
N PHE A 35 22.17 20.43 -29.04
CA PHE A 35 20.91 20.17 -28.36
C PHE A 35 21.07 19.16 -27.23
N GLU A 36 21.73 18.03 -27.50
CA GLU A 36 21.97 17.00 -26.48
C GLU A 36 22.89 17.50 -25.36
N ALA A 37 23.90 18.32 -25.67
CA ALA A 37 24.76 18.94 -24.66
C ALA A 37 23.96 19.90 -23.75
N GLU A 38 23.17 20.81 -24.32
CA GLU A 38 22.35 21.75 -23.55
C GLU A 38 21.32 21.02 -22.65
N LEU A 39 20.70 19.95 -23.15
CA LEU A 39 19.81 19.13 -22.34
C LEU A 39 20.54 18.43 -21.18
N ARG A 40 21.72 17.84 -21.44
CA ARG A 40 22.54 17.21 -20.39
C ARG A 40 22.95 18.22 -19.32
N ASP A 41 23.34 19.42 -19.71
CA ASP A 41 23.77 20.47 -18.79
C ASP A 41 22.61 20.92 -17.87
N VAL A 42 21.42 21.15 -18.43
CA VAL A 42 20.25 21.56 -17.65
C VAL A 42 19.76 20.44 -16.74
N LEU A 43 19.71 19.19 -17.22
CA LEU A 43 19.34 18.04 -16.39
C LEU A 43 20.37 17.79 -15.28
N GLY A 44 21.67 17.96 -15.58
CA GLY A 44 22.73 17.88 -14.59
C GLY A 44 22.62 18.96 -13.52
N PHE A 45 22.26 20.19 -13.92
CA PHE A 45 21.99 21.29 -13.01
C PHE A 45 20.79 20.99 -12.08
N LEU A 46 19.65 20.57 -12.64
CA LEU A 46 18.44 20.24 -11.87
C LEU A 46 18.68 19.08 -10.90
N ARG A 47 19.42 18.04 -11.33
CA ARG A 47 19.76 16.90 -10.48
C ARG A 47 20.56 17.31 -9.24
N ARG A 48 21.52 18.22 -9.40
CA ARG A 48 22.32 18.75 -8.27
C ARG A 48 21.47 19.55 -7.30
N LEU A 49 20.45 20.25 -7.81
CA LEU A 49 19.56 21.07 -6.99
C LEU A 49 18.63 20.22 -6.12
N GLY A 50 18.16 19.07 -6.63
CA GLY A 50 17.32 18.12 -5.87
C GLY A 50 18.05 17.37 -4.75
N GLY A 51 19.39 17.38 -4.72
CA GLY A 51 20.21 16.76 -3.66
C GLY A 51 20.56 17.70 -2.50
N ALA A 52 20.32 19.00 -2.64
CA ALA A 52 20.57 20.00 -1.60
C ALA A 52 19.27 20.21 -0.80
N GLY A 53 19.30 19.85 0.50
CA GLY A 53 18.13 19.90 1.37
C GLY A 53 17.38 21.24 1.34
N GLU A 54 16.04 21.14 1.40
CA GLU A 54 15.11 22.27 1.34
C GLU A 54 15.30 23.23 2.53
N ALA A 55 15.90 24.40 2.30
CA ALA A 55 15.86 25.48 3.31
C ALA A 55 16.20 26.90 2.82
N LYS A 56 16.28 27.21 1.51
CA LYS A 56 16.65 28.59 1.08
C LYS A 56 15.79 29.16 -0.05
N PRO A 57 15.35 30.45 0.03
CA PRO A 57 14.61 31.14 -1.04
C PRO A 57 15.34 31.12 -2.39
N GLN A 58 16.67 31.07 -2.37
CA GLN A 58 17.52 30.94 -3.56
C GLN A 58 17.23 29.66 -4.37
N GLN A 59 16.73 28.59 -3.74
CA GLN A 59 16.43 27.33 -4.43
C GLN A 59 15.26 27.49 -5.41
N HIS A 60 14.22 28.24 -5.03
CA HIS A 60 13.07 28.50 -5.90
C HIS A 60 13.47 29.30 -7.16
N ASP A 61 14.36 30.29 -7.02
CA ASP A 61 14.89 31.06 -8.15
C ASP A 61 15.78 30.20 -9.05
N LEU A 62 16.56 29.28 -8.47
CA LEU A 62 17.37 28.32 -9.23
C LEU A 62 16.49 27.30 -9.98
N HIS A 63 15.42 26.78 -9.36
CA HIS A 63 14.45 25.93 -10.05
C HIS A 63 13.76 26.69 -11.19
N ARG A 64 13.36 27.95 -10.97
CA ARG A 64 12.78 28.81 -12.01
C ARG A 64 13.76 29.02 -13.17
N ARG A 65 15.04 29.24 -12.87
CA ARG A 65 16.09 29.37 -13.88
C ARG A 65 16.26 28.07 -14.69
N GLY A 66 16.28 26.92 -14.03
CA GLY A 66 16.33 25.61 -14.70
C GLY A 66 15.13 25.38 -15.62
N ALA A 67 13.92 25.68 -15.12
CA ALA A 67 12.68 25.58 -15.90
C ALA A 67 12.66 26.50 -17.13
N ASN A 68 13.08 27.75 -16.97
CA ASN A 68 13.19 28.72 -18.07
C ASN A 68 14.23 28.28 -19.10
N THR A 69 15.37 27.75 -18.65
CA THR A 69 16.42 27.26 -19.56
C THR A 69 15.90 26.08 -20.38
N LEU A 70 15.23 25.12 -19.74
CA LEU A 70 14.61 23.98 -20.43
C LEU A 70 13.54 24.44 -21.44
N PHE A 71 12.67 25.37 -21.04
CA PHE A 71 11.66 25.98 -21.92
C PHE A 71 12.30 26.61 -23.18
N ASN A 72 13.38 27.36 -22.99
CA ASN A 72 14.11 28.03 -24.07
C ASN A 72 14.78 27.03 -25.02
N ILE A 73 15.36 25.94 -24.49
CA ILE A 73 15.92 24.85 -25.31
C ILE A 73 14.82 24.29 -26.21
N TRP A 74 13.64 23.97 -25.65
CA TRP A 74 12.54 23.43 -26.44
C TRP A 74 12.11 24.35 -27.58
N ILE A 75 11.97 25.65 -27.33
CA ILE A 75 11.61 26.62 -28.38
C ILE A 75 12.72 26.74 -29.42
N LYS A 76 13.98 26.83 -28.99
CA LYS A 76 15.14 27.01 -29.85
C LYS A 76 15.29 25.87 -30.86
N TYR A 77 15.09 24.62 -30.43
CA TYR A 77 15.35 23.44 -31.25
C TYR A 77 14.11 22.85 -31.93
N LYS A 78 12.89 23.21 -31.53
CA LYS A 78 11.66 22.73 -32.20
C LYS A 78 11.65 22.93 -33.73
N PRO A 79 11.98 24.12 -34.29
CA PRO A 79 12.00 24.30 -35.74
C PRO A 79 13.29 23.77 -36.40
N ARG A 80 14.27 23.29 -35.62
CA ARG A 80 15.62 22.90 -36.10
C ARG A 80 15.85 21.39 -36.12
N LEU A 81 14.90 20.61 -35.63
CA LEU A 81 15.00 19.17 -35.49
C LEU A 81 13.81 18.48 -36.16
N PRO A 82 13.99 17.25 -36.70
CA PRO A 82 12.88 16.44 -37.13
C PRO A 82 11.89 16.20 -35.98
N GLU A 83 10.60 16.28 -36.29
CA GLU A 83 9.52 16.19 -35.30
C GLU A 83 9.58 14.89 -34.48
N TRP A 84 9.83 13.76 -35.14
CA TRP A 84 9.94 12.46 -34.47
C TRP A 84 11.04 12.46 -33.40
N TYR A 85 12.21 13.03 -33.70
CA TYR A 85 13.36 13.04 -32.81
C TYR A 85 13.15 14.02 -31.66
N TYR A 86 12.60 15.20 -31.96
CA TYR A 86 12.23 16.19 -30.96
C TYR A 86 11.22 15.59 -29.95
N ASN A 87 10.15 14.95 -30.44
CA ASN A 87 9.11 14.37 -29.61
C ASN A 87 9.64 13.20 -28.75
N GLU A 88 10.46 12.32 -29.32
CA GLU A 88 11.09 11.24 -28.56
C GLU A 88 11.98 11.78 -27.43
N LYS A 89 12.79 12.79 -27.71
CA LYS A 89 13.66 13.42 -26.71
C LYS A 89 12.88 14.21 -25.66
N LEU A 90 11.78 14.84 -26.05
CA LEU A 90 10.88 15.54 -25.14
C LEU A 90 10.34 14.60 -24.06
N LEU A 91 9.86 13.41 -24.45
CA LEU A 91 9.36 12.42 -23.50
C LEU A 91 10.47 11.83 -22.64
N LYS A 92 11.63 11.48 -23.21
CA LYS A 92 12.80 10.99 -22.44
C LYS A 92 13.29 11.99 -21.39
N VAL A 93 13.26 13.28 -21.69
CA VAL A 93 13.57 14.33 -20.72
C VAL A 93 12.48 14.41 -19.65
N GLY A 94 11.20 14.26 -20.03
CA GLY A 94 10.09 14.09 -19.09
C GLY A 94 10.34 12.97 -18.09
N ASP A 95 10.73 11.78 -18.58
CA ASP A 95 11.00 10.60 -17.75
C ASP A 95 12.16 10.87 -16.77
N SER A 96 13.21 11.53 -17.26
CA SER A 96 14.35 11.94 -16.43
C SER A 96 13.95 12.92 -15.32
N LEU A 97 13.08 13.87 -15.62
CA LEU A 97 12.56 14.82 -14.63
C LEU A 97 11.67 14.11 -13.59
N ALA A 98 10.80 13.20 -14.03
CA ALA A 98 9.96 12.41 -13.13
C ALA A 98 10.80 11.53 -12.18
N GLN A 99 11.89 10.92 -12.68
CA GLN A 99 12.87 10.19 -11.85
C GLN A 99 13.56 11.08 -10.80
N MET A 100 13.76 12.36 -11.11
CA MET A 100 14.29 13.36 -10.18
C MET A 100 13.21 13.94 -9.25
N LYS A 101 11.97 13.43 -9.29
CA LYS A 101 10.79 13.93 -8.56
C LYS A 101 10.36 15.35 -8.95
N GLU A 102 10.80 15.84 -10.10
CA GLU A 102 10.40 17.12 -10.67
C GLU A 102 9.08 17.01 -11.46
N TYR A 103 8.04 16.47 -10.83
CA TYR A 103 6.79 16.09 -11.48
C TYR A 103 6.08 17.27 -12.17
N LYS A 104 6.09 18.45 -11.53
CA LYS A 104 5.50 19.66 -12.11
C LYS A 104 6.22 20.09 -13.38
N LEU A 105 7.55 19.98 -13.41
CA LEU A 105 8.34 20.34 -14.58
C LEU A 105 8.17 19.31 -15.70
N ALA A 106 8.20 18.02 -15.36
CA ALA A 106 7.94 16.93 -16.31
C ALA A 106 6.56 17.07 -16.97
N LEU A 107 5.53 17.36 -16.16
CA LEU A 107 4.17 17.59 -16.63
C LEU A 107 4.08 18.79 -17.58
N LEU A 108 4.56 19.97 -17.17
CA LEU A 108 4.34 21.20 -17.93
C LEU A 108 5.29 21.35 -19.13
N GLN A 109 6.55 20.98 -18.98
CA GLN A 109 7.57 21.21 -20.02
C GLN A 109 7.71 20.05 -20.99
N CYS A 110 7.31 18.83 -20.62
CA CYS A 110 7.49 17.63 -21.44
C CYS A 110 6.14 17.02 -21.84
N TYR A 111 5.50 16.24 -20.96
CA TYR A 111 4.31 15.45 -21.32
C TYR A 111 3.14 16.33 -21.78
N GLY A 112 2.83 17.38 -21.04
CA GLY A 112 1.80 18.35 -21.39
C GLY A 112 2.14 19.10 -22.68
N ARG A 113 3.39 19.54 -22.85
CA ARG A 113 3.86 20.19 -24.09
C ARG A 113 3.70 19.26 -25.30
N TYR A 114 4.00 17.98 -25.15
CA TYR A 114 3.82 16.99 -26.22
C TYR A 114 2.34 16.84 -26.59
N LEU A 115 1.48 16.68 -25.58
CA LEU A 115 0.03 16.50 -25.74
C LEU A 115 -0.67 17.72 -26.36
N GLN A 116 -0.26 18.93 -25.99
CA GLN A 116 -0.79 20.19 -26.51
C GLN A 116 -0.59 20.38 -28.02
N GLN A 117 0.27 19.57 -28.65
CA GLN A 117 0.43 19.58 -30.11
C GLN A 117 -0.78 18.99 -30.84
N PHE A 118 -1.57 18.17 -30.14
CA PHE A 118 -2.72 17.45 -30.71
C PHE A 118 -4.06 18.03 -30.22
N VAL A 119 -4.06 18.74 -29.09
CA VAL A 119 -5.27 19.25 -28.45
C VAL A 119 -5.07 20.67 -27.93
N SER A 120 -5.97 21.57 -28.32
CA SER A 120 -6.05 22.95 -27.81
C SER A 120 -7.02 23.13 -26.62
N VAL A 121 -7.90 22.14 -26.37
CA VAL A 121 -8.89 22.11 -25.28
C VAL A 121 -8.29 21.43 -24.03
N ASN A 122 -8.92 21.59 -22.87
CA ASN A 122 -8.49 20.86 -21.68
C ASN A 122 -8.65 19.34 -21.93
N LEU A 123 -7.56 18.59 -21.73
CA LEU A 123 -7.53 17.13 -21.87
C LEU A 123 -8.63 16.46 -21.06
N ASP A 124 -9.00 17.05 -19.93
CA ASP A 124 -9.98 16.48 -19.01
C ASP A 124 -11.40 16.45 -19.62
N ASP A 125 -11.70 17.29 -20.61
CA ASP A 125 -12.99 17.33 -21.30
C ASP A 125 -13.17 16.18 -22.32
N ILE A 126 -12.07 15.55 -22.74
CA ILE A 126 -12.05 14.50 -23.79
C ILE A 126 -12.14 13.09 -23.17
N ILE A 127 -12.00 12.98 -21.85
CA ILE A 127 -11.87 11.68 -21.13
C ILE A 127 -13.20 10.89 -21.05
N HIS A 128 -14.31 11.47 -21.48
CA HIS A 128 -15.62 10.83 -21.40
C HIS A 128 -16.07 10.11 -22.68
N ASP A 129 -15.41 10.33 -23.82
CA ASP A 129 -15.79 9.72 -25.10
C ASP A 129 -14.60 9.01 -25.77
N VAL A 130 -14.72 7.69 -25.91
CA VAL A 130 -13.71 6.82 -26.54
C VAL A 130 -13.50 7.18 -28.02
N HIS A 131 -14.56 7.53 -28.75
CA HIS A 131 -14.46 7.89 -30.17
C HIS A 131 -13.76 9.23 -30.34
N GLN A 132 -14.14 10.23 -29.55
CA GLN A 132 -13.48 11.53 -29.55
C GLN A 132 -12.02 11.42 -29.13
N PHE A 133 -11.70 10.61 -28.12
CA PHE A 133 -10.34 10.35 -27.70
C PHE A 133 -9.50 9.70 -28.80
N LYS A 134 -10.06 8.69 -29.49
CA LYS A 134 -9.38 8.02 -30.61
C LYS A 134 -9.14 8.97 -31.79
N SER A 135 -10.14 9.72 -32.22
CA SER A 135 -10.00 10.63 -33.36
C SER A 135 -9.01 11.77 -33.08
N THR A 136 -8.94 12.20 -31.82
CA THR A 136 -8.06 13.29 -31.38
C THR A 136 -6.61 12.86 -31.24
N PHE A 137 -6.34 11.76 -30.52
CA PHE A 137 -4.97 11.33 -30.20
C PHE A 137 -4.39 10.32 -31.18
N PHE A 138 -5.23 9.62 -31.96
CA PHE A 138 -4.80 8.57 -32.87
C PHE A 138 -5.42 8.72 -34.28
N PRO A 139 -5.30 9.91 -34.92
CA PRO A 139 -5.90 10.15 -36.24
C PRO A 139 -5.34 9.22 -37.32
N ASN A 140 -4.07 8.82 -37.22
CA ASN A 140 -3.41 7.91 -38.16
C ASN A 140 -3.53 6.42 -37.76
N GLY A 141 -4.29 6.12 -36.70
CA GLY A 141 -4.42 4.79 -36.13
C GLY A 141 -3.21 4.33 -35.30
N PHE A 142 -3.24 3.07 -34.87
CA PHE A 142 -2.32 2.52 -33.86
C PHE A 142 -1.00 1.97 -34.41
N ARG A 143 -0.88 1.85 -35.73
CA ARG A 143 0.37 1.42 -36.40
C ARG A 143 1.36 2.58 -36.60
N ASP A 144 0.94 3.81 -36.32
CA ASP A 144 1.81 4.97 -36.32
C ASP A 144 2.89 4.82 -35.23
N LYS A 145 4.13 5.17 -35.56
CA LYS A 145 5.26 5.18 -34.62
C LYS A 145 5.00 6.13 -33.45
N ASN A 146 4.18 7.16 -33.67
CA ASN A 146 3.79 8.11 -32.63
C ASN A 146 2.77 7.55 -31.64
N ALA A 147 2.02 6.48 -31.97
CA ALA A 147 0.97 5.96 -31.10
C ALA A 147 1.53 5.48 -29.74
N ALA A 148 2.70 4.84 -29.73
CA ALA A 148 3.37 4.43 -28.50
C ALA A 148 3.79 5.63 -27.63
N LEU A 149 4.38 6.66 -28.27
CA LEU A 149 4.74 7.92 -27.60
C LEU A 149 3.49 8.63 -27.04
N MET A 150 2.37 8.53 -27.76
CA MET A 150 1.10 9.11 -27.37
C MET A 150 0.56 8.52 -26.08
N PHE A 151 0.47 7.19 -26.03
CA PHE A 151 0.05 6.48 -24.82
C PHE A 151 1.01 6.72 -23.65
N HIS A 152 2.33 6.70 -23.90
CA HIS A 152 3.35 6.98 -22.90
C HIS A 152 3.14 8.36 -22.27
N ALA A 153 3.00 9.41 -23.10
CA ALA A 153 2.80 10.77 -22.61
C ALA A 153 1.51 10.93 -21.81
N LEU A 154 0.42 10.25 -22.20
CA LEU A 154 -0.85 10.26 -21.47
C LEU A 154 -0.72 9.58 -20.10
N GLN A 155 -0.05 8.42 -20.03
CA GLN A 155 0.16 7.71 -18.76
C GLN A 155 1.07 8.52 -17.82
N GLU A 156 2.21 9.00 -18.31
CA GLU A 156 3.16 9.73 -17.46
C GLU A 156 2.67 11.11 -17.03
N ARG A 157 1.84 11.79 -17.86
CA ARG A 157 1.09 12.97 -17.41
C ARG A 157 0.26 12.65 -16.16
N ASN A 158 -0.50 11.56 -16.21
CA ASN A 158 -1.38 11.13 -15.13
C ASN A 158 -0.60 10.75 -13.87
N VAL A 159 0.54 10.07 -14.02
CA VAL A 159 1.47 9.79 -12.91
C VAL A 159 1.99 11.08 -12.29
N CYS A 160 2.43 12.05 -13.08
CA CYS A 160 2.93 13.33 -12.57
C CYS A 160 1.85 14.10 -11.78
N ILE A 161 0.61 14.13 -12.29
CA ILE A 161 -0.53 14.76 -11.59
C ILE A 161 -0.75 14.10 -10.23
N TYR A 162 -0.79 12.76 -10.19
CA TYR A 162 -0.95 12.03 -8.94
C TYR A 162 0.18 12.30 -7.94
N GLN A 163 1.43 12.30 -8.39
CA GLN A 163 2.59 12.54 -7.50
C GLN A 163 2.61 13.99 -6.96
N MET A 164 2.17 14.97 -7.75
CA MET A 164 1.99 16.34 -7.28
C MET A 164 0.92 16.44 -6.19
N ILE A 165 -0.18 15.68 -6.32
CA ILE A 165 -1.19 15.57 -5.26
C ILE A 165 -0.56 14.95 -4.01
N CYS A 166 0.16 13.84 -4.12
CA CYS A 166 0.82 13.22 -2.95
C CYS A 166 1.85 14.13 -2.27
N SER A 167 2.48 15.04 -3.02
CA SER A 167 3.45 16.00 -2.47
C SER A 167 2.78 17.13 -1.70
N SER A 168 1.57 17.54 -2.10
CA SER A 168 0.82 18.64 -1.49
C SER A 168 -0.16 18.18 -0.41
N ASP A 169 -0.81 17.04 -0.63
CA ASP A 169 -1.82 16.43 0.24
C ASP A 169 -1.56 14.92 0.36
N ARG A 170 -0.51 14.58 1.11
CA ARG A 170 -0.05 13.19 1.30
C ARG A 170 -1.13 12.26 1.86
N ASN A 171 -2.07 12.79 2.63
CA ASN A 171 -3.11 12.00 3.28
C ASN A 171 -4.46 12.09 2.56
N LEU A 172 -4.55 12.75 1.40
CA LEU A 172 -5.78 12.97 0.63
C LEU A 172 -6.94 13.43 1.53
N GLN A 173 -6.70 14.49 2.30
CA GLN A 173 -7.70 15.10 3.18
C GLN A 173 -8.57 16.11 2.42
N ASN A 174 -8.06 16.72 1.35
CA ASN A 174 -8.80 17.67 0.54
C ASN A 174 -9.69 16.95 -0.49
N GLU A 175 -10.95 17.34 -0.57
CA GLU A 175 -11.90 16.80 -1.56
C GLU A 175 -11.46 17.06 -3.01
N GLY A 176 -10.83 18.20 -3.29
CA GLY A 176 -10.29 18.51 -4.63
C GLY A 176 -9.16 17.54 -5.04
N SER A 177 -8.30 17.18 -4.09
CA SER A 177 -7.25 16.16 -4.29
C SER A 177 -7.87 14.80 -4.62
N LEU A 178 -8.88 14.39 -3.85
CA LEU A 178 -9.61 13.14 -4.06
C LEU A 178 -10.27 13.11 -5.45
N GLN A 179 -10.97 14.17 -5.84
CA GLN A 179 -11.61 14.26 -7.15
C GLN A 179 -10.59 14.17 -8.28
N THR A 180 -9.44 14.84 -8.13
CA THR A 180 -8.37 14.78 -9.13
C THR A 180 -7.82 13.36 -9.27
N CYS A 181 -7.67 12.61 -8.17
CA CYS A 181 -7.27 11.19 -8.25
C CYS A 181 -8.28 10.35 -9.04
N PHE A 182 -9.58 10.58 -8.88
CA PHE A 182 -10.60 9.88 -9.69
C PHE A 182 -10.50 10.26 -11.17
N ASN A 183 -10.29 11.54 -11.49
CA ASN A 183 -10.11 11.97 -12.88
C ASN A 183 -8.88 11.30 -13.52
N VAL A 184 -7.78 11.18 -12.76
CA VAL A 184 -6.57 10.45 -13.19
C VAL A 184 -6.88 8.97 -13.44
N LEU A 185 -7.63 8.31 -12.56
CA LEU A 185 -8.06 6.92 -12.74
C LEU A 185 -8.93 6.73 -13.99
N SER A 186 -9.89 7.63 -14.23
CA SER A 186 -10.72 7.61 -15.45
C SER A 186 -9.87 7.77 -16.71
N SER A 187 -8.90 8.68 -16.68
CA SER A 187 -7.96 8.90 -17.79
C SER A 187 -7.11 7.66 -18.09
N LEU A 188 -6.52 7.04 -17.06
CA LEU A 188 -5.72 5.82 -17.20
C LEU A 188 -6.56 4.67 -17.75
N ARG A 189 -7.77 4.48 -17.22
CA ARG A 189 -8.71 3.46 -17.71
C ARG A 189 -9.03 3.66 -19.18
N LEU A 190 -9.34 4.90 -19.61
CA LEU A 190 -9.65 5.19 -21.00
C LEU A 190 -8.46 4.88 -21.93
N ALA A 191 -7.25 5.34 -21.57
CA ALA A 191 -6.05 5.06 -22.34
C ALA A 191 -5.82 3.54 -22.49
N MET A 192 -5.98 2.78 -21.40
CA MET A 192 -5.87 1.33 -21.43
C MET A 192 -6.97 0.66 -22.27
N GLN A 193 -8.21 1.14 -22.21
CA GLN A 193 -9.32 0.62 -23.03
C GLN A 193 -9.04 0.74 -24.53
N VAL A 194 -8.37 1.82 -24.94
CA VAL A 194 -7.98 2.02 -26.34
C VAL A 194 -6.76 1.17 -26.72
N ALA A 195 -5.81 0.99 -25.81
CA ALA A 195 -4.60 0.20 -26.04
C ALA A 195 -4.83 -1.32 -26.00
N LEU A 196 -5.80 -1.82 -25.21
CA LEU A 196 -5.96 -3.24 -24.90
C LEU A 196 -6.07 -4.17 -26.12
N PRO A 197 -6.79 -3.82 -27.21
CA PRO A 197 -6.86 -4.68 -28.39
C PRO A 197 -5.54 -4.81 -29.17
N GLN A 198 -4.53 -3.99 -28.85
CA GLN A 198 -3.24 -3.98 -29.55
C GLN A 198 -2.20 -4.73 -28.73
N GLU A 199 -1.84 -5.95 -29.16
CA GLU A 199 -0.89 -6.80 -28.43
C GLU A 199 0.48 -6.13 -28.20
N ASN A 200 0.94 -5.32 -29.18
CA ASN A 200 2.21 -4.58 -29.09
C ASN A 200 2.23 -3.54 -27.96
N PHE A 201 1.09 -3.20 -27.38
CA PHE A 201 0.94 -2.26 -26.28
C PHE A 201 0.67 -2.96 -24.94
N CYS A 202 0.90 -4.28 -24.83
CA CYS A 202 0.74 -5.01 -23.57
C CYS A 202 1.56 -4.40 -22.40
N TRP A 203 2.73 -3.82 -22.68
CA TRP A 203 3.54 -3.12 -21.68
C TRP A 203 2.84 -1.87 -21.12
N LEU A 204 2.08 -1.14 -21.94
CA LEU A 204 1.26 0.00 -21.49
C LEU A 204 0.10 -0.47 -20.63
N ILE A 205 -0.49 -1.62 -20.96
CA ILE A 205 -1.53 -2.23 -20.13
C ILE A 205 -0.95 -2.60 -18.77
N TYR A 206 0.18 -3.30 -18.74
CA TYR A 206 0.85 -3.67 -17.49
C TYR A 206 1.17 -2.44 -16.63
N ASN A 207 1.84 -1.42 -17.19
CA ASN A 207 2.16 -0.17 -16.46
C ASN A 207 0.89 0.54 -15.97
N GLY A 208 -0.14 0.62 -16.82
CA GLY A 208 -1.43 1.20 -16.46
C GLY A 208 -2.08 0.51 -15.25
N THR A 209 -1.98 -0.82 -15.15
CA THR A 209 -2.48 -1.55 -13.98
C THR A 209 -1.71 -1.21 -12.69
N ILE A 210 -0.40 -1.00 -12.78
CA ILE A 210 0.43 -0.57 -11.64
C ILE A 210 0.00 0.81 -11.16
N HIS A 211 -0.19 1.75 -12.07
CA HIS A 211 -0.63 3.10 -11.73
C HIS A 211 -2.04 3.10 -11.12
N ILE A 212 -2.99 2.39 -11.74
CA ILE A 212 -4.35 2.23 -11.20
C ILE A 212 -4.29 1.63 -9.80
N TYR A 213 -3.57 0.52 -9.61
CA TYR A 213 -3.43 -0.12 -8.30
C TYR A 213 -2.87 0.84 -7.25
N THR A 214 -1.81 1.58 -7.60
CA THR A 214 -1.13 2.50 -6.68
C THR A 214 -2.08 3.60 -6.17
N ILE A 215 -2.85 4.21 -7.07
CA ILE A 215 -3.81 5.25 -6.73
C ILE A 215 -4.99 4.66 -5.95
N CYS A 216 -5.55 3.55 -6.44
CA CYS A 216 -6.66 2.85 -5.78
C CYS A 216 -6.28 2.44 -4.36
N ARG A 217 -5.05 1.95 -4.13
CA ARG A 217 -4.59 1.54 -2.80
C ARG A 217 -4.59 2.70 -1.81
N HIS A 218 -4.14 3.87 -2.24
CA HIS A 218 -4.18 5.08 -1.43
C HIS A 218 -5.64 5.48 -1.11
N LEU A 219 -6.53 5.43 -2.10
CA LEU A 219 -7.95 5.75 -1.94
C LEU A 219 -8.72 4.73 -1.07
N MET A 220 -8.40 3.44 -1.15
CA MET A 220 -8.94 2.40 -0.25
C MET A 220 -8.66 2.75 1.21
N MET A 221 -7.43 3.21 1.51
CA MET A 221 -7.06 3.64 2.86
C MET A 221 -7.83 4.86 3.37
N ARG A 222 -8.48 5.59 2.47
CA ARG A 222 -9.37 6.72 2.79
C ARG A 222 -10.85 6.31 2.81
N GLY A 223 -11.13 5.01 2.79
CA GLY A 223 -12.50 4.47 2.81
C GLY A 223 -13.23 4.57 1.47
N GLN A 224 -12.52 4.84 0.35
CA GLN A 224 -13.14 4.96 -0.97
C GLN A 224 -13.22 3.62 -1.72
N SER A 225 -13.13 2.48 -1.03
CA SER A 225 -13.10 1.13 -1.61
C SER A 225 -14.26 0.85 -2.57
N ALA A 226 -15.46 1.37 -2.28
CA ALA A 226 -16.63 1.23 -3.15
C ALA A 226 -16.44 1.90 -4.53
N LYS A 227 -15.83 3.10 -4.56
CA LYS A 227 -15.62 3.86 -5.80
C LYS A 227 -14.46 3.30 -6.62
N VAL A 228 -13.41 2.79 -5.97
CA VAL A 228 -12.22 2.30 -6.68
C VAL A 228 -12.33 0.85 -7.17
N LEU A 229 -13.31 0.11 -6.66
CA LEU A 229 -13.55 -1.29 -7.03
C LEU A 229 -13.65 -1.49 -8.55
N GLU A 230 -14.35 -0.61 -9.27
CA GLU A 230 -14.49 -0.75 -10.74
C GLU A 230 -13.14 -0.66 -11.47
N TYR A 231 -12.20 0.15 -10.97
CA TYR A 231 -10.90 0.35 -11.59
C TYR A 231 -9.97 -0.85 -11.34
N LEU A 232 -10.05 -1.43 -10.14
CA LEU A 232 -9.29 -2.65 -9.81
C LEU A 232 -9.83 -3.88 -10.55
N LEU A 233 -11.15 -3.98 -10.71
CA LEU A 233 -11.77 -5.00 -11.57
C LEU A 233 -11.31 -4.85 -13.02
N TRP A 234 -11.34 -3.62 -13.54
CA TRP A 234 -10.86 -3.31 -14.89
C TRP A 234 -9.38 -3.70 -15.07
N ALA A 235 -8.51 -3.33 -14.13
CA ALA A 235 -7.10 -3.69 -14.16
C ALA A 235 -6.88 -5.22 -14.16
N SER A 236 -7.66 -5.95 -13.34
CA SER A 236 -7.60 -7.42 -13.29
C SER A 236 -7.99 -8.05 -14.63
N ILE A 237 -9.08 -7.58 -15.23
CA ILE A 237 -9.58 -8.07 -16.52
C ILE A 237 -8.59 -7.73 -17.65
N CYS A 238 -7.96 -6.56 -17.63
CA CYS A 238 -6.96 -6.18 -18.63
C CYS A 238 -5.76 -7.14 -18.65
N MET A 239 -5.27 -7.54 -17.47
CA MET A 239 -4.19 -8.54 -17.36
C MET A 239 -4.60 -9.91 -17.91
N GLU A 240 -5.88 -10.28 -17.75
CA GLU A 240 -6.41 -11.56 -18.24
C GLU A 240 -6.73 -11.56 -19.73
N SER A 241 -7.07 -10.39 -20.28
CA SER A 241 -7.47 -10.25 -21.69
C SER A 241 -6.27 -10.11 -22.62
N SER A 242 -5.07 -9.83 -22.09
CA SER A 242 -3.84 -9.67 -22.86
C SER A 242 -3.00 -10.94 -22.80
N ILE A 243 -2.91 -11.66 -23.92
CA ILE A 243 -2.16 -12.93 -24.02
C ILE A 243 -0.71 -12.81 -23.50
N PRO A 244 0.07 -11.77 -23.85
CA PRO A 244 1.43 -11.62 -23.33
C PRO A 244 1.53 -11.51 -21.79
N LEU A 245 0.45 -11.10 -21.12
CA LEU A 245 0.38 -10.87 -19.67
C LEU A 245 -0.16 -12.09 -18.89
N LEU A 246 -0.52 -13.19 -19.58
CA LEU A 246 -1.04 -14.40 -18.97
C LEU A 246 0.05 -15.36 -18.43
N SER A 247 1.32 -15.11 -18.73
CA SER A 247 2.43 -15.97 -18.30
C SER A 247 2.66 -15.94 -16.77
N VAL A 248 3.41 -16.93 -16.27
CA VAL A 248 3.79 -17.04 -14.85
C VAL A 248 4.52 -15.80 -14.35
N HIS A 249 5.30 -15.14 -15.21
CA HIS A 249 6.06 -13.93 -14.85
C HIS A 249 5.17 -12.84 -14.24
N TYR A 250 3.92 -12.71 -14.70
CA TYR A 250 2.97 -11.71 -14.22
C TYR A 250 1.97 -12.25 -13.19
N LEU A 251 2.10 -13.49 -12.73
CA LEU A 251 1.12 -14.14 -11.85
C LEU A 251 1.06 -13.50 -10.47
N THR A 252 2.20 -13.16 -9.87
CA THR A 252 2.27 -12.51 -8.55
C THR A 252 1.56 -11.15 -8.57
N TRP A 253 1.70 -10.41 -9.68
CA TRP A 253 0.99 -9.14 -9.89
C TRP A 253 -0.52 -9.34 -10.07
N ARG A 254 -0.96 -10.30 -10.90
CA ARG A 254 -2.38 -10.66 -11.04
C ARG A 254 -3.01 -11.05 -9.70
N ALA A 255 -2.33 -11.87 -8.91
CA ALA A 255 -2.80 -12.25 -7.57
C ALA A 255 -2.90 -11.04 -6.61
N THR A 256 -2.03 -10.04 -6.76
CA THR A 256 -2.07 -8.78 -5.99
C THR A 256 -3.30 -7.95 -6.36
N LEU A 257 -3.61 -7.83 -7.66
CA LEU A 257 -4.84 -7.18 -8.14
C LEU A 257 -6.08 -7.93 -7.63
N TYR A 258 -6.09 -9.26 -7.71
CA TYR A 258 -7.22 -10.05 -7.21
C TYR A 258 -7.45 -9.85 -5.71
N THR A 259 -6.37 -9.80 -4.93
CA THR A 259 -6.43 -9.54 -3.49
C THR A 259 -7.01 -8.15 -3.21
N ALA A 260 -6.65 -7.13 -3.99
CA ALA A 260 -7.19 -5.78 -3.84
C ALA A 260 -8.69 -5.71 -4.17
N VAL A 261 -9.14 -6.40 -5.22
CA VAL A 261 -10.57 -6.52 -5.54
C VAL A 261 -11.33 -7.20 -4.41
N SER A 262 -10.86 -8.35 -3.92
CA SER A 262 -11.47 -9.04 -2.78
C SER A 262 -11.51 -8.15 -1.54
N GLN A 263 -10.43 -7.43 -1.25
CA GLN A 263 -10.37 -6.50 -0.12
C GLN A 263 -11.38 -5.35 -0.27
N CYS A 264 -11.56 -4.79 -1.47
CA CYS A 264 -12.60 -3.78 -1.69
C CYS A 264 -14.01 -4.32 -1.36
N TYR A 265 -14.32 -5.56 -1.75
CA TYR A 265 -15.60 -6.18 -1.38
C TYR A 265 -15.73 -6.36 0.13
N PHE A 266 -14.66 -6.75 0.83
CA PHE A 266 -14.67 -6.83 2.29
C PHE A 266 -14.90 -5.47 2.95
N ASP A 267 -14.21 -4.42 2.49
CA ASP A 267 -14.40 -3.04 2.98
C ASP A 267 -15.83 -2.54 2.76
N CYS A 268 -16.49 -2.99 1.69
CA CYS A 268 -17.87 -2.63 1.35
C CYS A 268 -18.91 -3.52 2.03
N GLN A 269 -18.53 -4.32 3.03
CA GLN A 269 -19.43 -5.28 3.72
C GLN A 269 -20.08 -6.32 2.78
N ALA A 270 -19.45 -6.56 1.64
CA ALA A 270 -19.90 -7.48 0.59
C ALA A 270 -19.02 -8.75 0.55
N GLY A 271 -18.72 -9.32 1.73
CA GLY A 271 -17.72 -10.38 1.87
C GLY A 271 -17.96 -11.64 1.03
N ILE A 272 -19.22 -11.96 0.69
CA ILE A 272 -19.55 -13.07 -0.21
C ILE A 272 -18.95 -12.85 -1.61
N HIS A 273 -19.02 -11.63 -2.14
CA HIS A 273 -18.42 -11.30 -3.42
C HIS A 273 -16.89 -11.29 -3.35
N GLY A 274 -16.33 -10.88 -2.22
CA GLY A 274 -14.88 -10.96 -1.96
C GLY A 274 -14.35 -12.40 -2.00
N GLU A 275 -15.07 -13.33 -1.36
CA GLU A 275 -14.74 -14.77 -1.38
C GLU A 275 -14.94 -15.38 -2.78
N ILE A 276 -16.06 -15.11 -3.45
CA ILE A 276 -16.33 -15.61 -4.81
C ILE A 276 -15.22 -15.16 -5.77
N PHE A 277 -14.80 -13.90 -5.68
CA PHE A 277 -13.73 -13.37 -6.52
C PHE A 277 -12.39 -14.06 -6.23
N ALA A 278 -12.06 -14.30 -4.95
CA ALA A 278 -10.83 -15.01 -4.57
C ALA A 278 -10.84 -16.47 -5.07
N ARG A 279 -11.99 -17.17 -4.99
CA ARG A 279 -12.15 -18.52 -5.56
C ARG A 279 -11.96 -18.54 -7.08
N ARG A 280 -12.51 -17.55 -7.80
CA ARG A 280 -12.25 -17.37 -9.23
C ARG A 280 -10.76 -17.19 -9.52
N GLY A 281 -10.08 -16.34 -8.75
CA GLY A 281 -8.63 -16.14 -8.85
C GLY A 281 -7.85 -17.43 -8.65
N LEU A 282 -8.24 -18.26 -7.68
CA LEU A 282 -7.62 -19.56 -7.43
C LEU A 282 -7.81 -20.55 -8.59
N ILE A 283 -9.00 -20.60 -9.19
CA ILE A 283 -9.26 -21.41 -10.40
C ILE A 283 -8.33 -20.98 -11.53
N LYS A 284 -8.18 -19.66 -11.76
CA LYS A 284 -7.28 -19.11 -12.79
C LYS A 284 -5.81 -19.46 -12.55
N ILE A 285 -5.37 -19.43 -11.29
CA ILE A 285 -4.02 -19.84 -10.90
C ILE A 285 -3.80 -21.33 -11.19
N ASP A 286 -4.79 -22.18 -10.89
CA ASP A 286 -4.71 -23.62 -11.14
C ASP A 286 -4.72 -23.96 -12.65
N GLU A 287 -5.56 -23.29 -13.45
CA GLU A 287 -5.55 -23.40 -14.91
C GLU A 287 -4.15 -23.12 -15.48
N LEU A 288 -3.50 -22.03 -15.04
CA LEU A 288 -2.14 -21.71 -15.47
C LEU A 288 -1.12 -22.75 -14.99
N LYS A 289 -1.25 -23.23 -13.75
CA LYS A 289 -0.37 -24.26 -13.20
C LYS A 289 -0.43 -25.56 -14.02
N GLN A 290 -1.63 -25.97 -14.44
CA GLN A 290 -1.82 -27.14 -15.29
C GLN A 290 -1.17 -26.93 -16.67
N LEU A 291 -1.31 -25.75 -17.27
CA LEU A 291 -0.66 -25.42 -18.55
C LEU A 291 0.87 -25.48 -18.45
N GLU A 292 1.45 -24.93 -17.38
CA GLU A 292 2.90 -24.92 -17.16
C GLU A 292 3.48 -26.33 -16.92
N ASN A 293 2.76 -27.17 -16.16
CA ASN A 293 3.15 -28.56 -15.93
C ASN A 293 3.14 -29.38 -17.23
N ASN A 294 2.27 -29.04 -18.18
CA ASN A 294 2.22 -29.70 -19.49
C ASN A 294 3.31 -29.19 -20.45
N CYS A 295 3.84 -27.98 -20.22
CA CYS A 295 4.81 -27.32 -21.09
C CYS A 295 6.26 -27.42 -20.62
N SER A 296 6.53 -27.66 -19.33
CA SER A 296 7.89 -27.62 -18.76
C SER A 296 8.41 -28.99 -18.27
N SER A 297 9.61 -29.37 -18.70
CA SER A 297 10.34 -30.56 -18.22
C SER A 297 11.31 -30.26 -17.06
N LEU A 298 11.34 -29.02 -16.57
CA LEU A 298 12.26 -28.56 -15.52
C LEU A 298 11.49 -27.84 -14.41
N GLU A 299 11.43 -28.44 -13.23
CA GLU A 299 10.85 -27.81 -12.04
C GLU A 299 11.73 -26.64 -11.55
N ASN A 300 11.47 -25.42 -12.00
CA ASN A 300 12.14 -24.23 -11.45
C ASN A 300 11.58 -23.91 -10.04
N SER A 301 12.47 -23.84 -9.04
CA SER A 301 12.13 -23.44 -7.67
C SER A 301 11.48 -22.04 -7.60
N GLU A 302 11.85 -21.13 -8.49
CA GLU A 302 11.26 -19.79 -8.56
C GLU A 302 9.80 -19.83 -9.01
N THR A 303 9.48 -20.62 -10.03
CA THR A 303 8.11 -20.84 -10.51
C THR A 303 7.23 -21.44 -9.40
N LYS A 304 7.75 -22.40 -8.63
CA LYS A 304 7.04 -22.96 -7.46
C LYS A 304 6.72 -21.88 -6.42
N ASN A 305 7.66 -20.97 -6.14
CA ASN A 305 7.44 -19.86 -5.22
C ASN A 305 6.39 -18.87 -5.74
N ILE A 306 6.38 -18.56 -7.04
CA ILE A 306 5.37 -17.70 -7.67
C ILE A 306 3.96 -18.29 -7.51
N PHE A 307 3.78 -19.58 -7.78
CA PHE A 307 2.50 -20.25 -7.57
C PHE A 307 2.11 -20.30 -6.09
N ARG A 308 3.07 -20.59 -5.20
CA ARG A 308 2.83 -20.63 -3.74
C ARG A 308 2.36 -19.28 -3.21
N GLU A 309 3.01 -18.19 -3.61
CA GLU A 309 2.59 -16.82 -3.27
C GLU A 309 1.18 -16.51 -3.77
N ALA A 310 0.90 -16.80 -5.04
CA ALA A 310 -0.40 -16.51 -5.65
C ALA A 310 -1.53 -17.30 -4.99
N THR A 311 -1.33 -18.60 -4.74
CA THR A 311 -2.29 -19.45 -4.02
C THR A 311 -2.50 -18.96 -2.59
N LEU A 312 -1.43 -18.63 -1.86
CA LEU A 312 -1.55 -18.12 -0.49
C LEU A 312 -2.41 -16.85 -0.42
N LYS A 313 -2.18 -15.89 -1.32
CA LYS A 313 -2.98 -14.65 -1.43
C LYS A 313 -4.47 -14.95 -1.56
N MET A 314 -4.85 -15.88 -2.45
CA MET A 314 -6.25 -16.23 -2.65
C MET A 314 -6.82 -17.02 -1.47
N SER A 315 -6.08 -17.99 -0.93
CA SER A 315 -6.51 -18.81 0.21
C SER A 315 -6.78 -17.97 1.45
N VAL A 316 -5.97 -16.95 1.73
CA VAL A 316 -6.19 -16.02 2.85
C VAL A 316 -7.46 -15.19 2.65
N MET A 317 -7.72 -14.68 1.43
CA MET A 317 -8.97 -13.96 1.13
C MET A 317 -10.20 -14.86 1.27
N ILE A 318 -10.09 -16.16 0.93
CA ILE A 318 -11.18 -17.13 1.15
C ILE A 318 -11.38 -17.39 2.65
N PHE A 319 -10.29 -17.65 3.38
CA PHE A 319 -10.32 -17.93 4.81
C PHE A 319 -10.96 -16.79 5.61
N LYS A 320 -10.68 -15.54 5.25
CA LYS A 320 -11.21 -14.32 5.88
C LYS A 320 -12.74 -14.37 6.08
N ARG A 321 -13.49 -14.95 5.14
CA ARG A 321 -14.94 -15.17 5.28
C ARG A 321 -15.26 -16.57 5.80
N ALA A 322 -14.63 -17.60 5.25
CA ALA A 322 -14.99 -19.00 5.50
C ALA A 322 -14.90 -19.37 6.99
N VAL A 323 -13.95 -18.80 7.73
CA VAL A 323 -13.77 -19.07 9.16
C VAL A 323 -15.00 -18.65 9.99
N TYR A 324 -15.64 -17.54 9.64
CA TYR A 324 -16.86 -17.07 10.32
C TYR A 324 -18.10 -17.78 9.80
N GLU A 325 -18.22 -17.96 8.48
CA GLU A 325 -19.42 -18.51 7.87
C GLU A 325 -19.61 -20.00 8.18
N SER A 326 -18.52 -20.77 8.32
CA SER A 326 -18.58 -22.19 8.74
C SER A 326 -19.24 -22.38 10.11
N ARG A 327 -19.31 -21.32 10.92
CA ARG A 327 -19.90 -21.31 12.27
C ARG A 327 -21.28 -20.68 12.30
N ARG A 328 -21.66 -19.91 11.28
CA ARG A 328 -23.02 -19.37 11.12
C ARG A 328 -23.98 -20.48 10.70
N LYS A 329 -24.80 -20.94 11.64
CA LYS A 329 -25.84 -21.94 11.36
C LYS A 329 -27.04 -21.34 10.62
N PRO A 330 -27.79 -22.14 9.83
CA PRO A 330 -29.18 -21.83 9.50
C PRO A 330 -29.99 -21.68 10.80
N LYS A 331 -30.90 -20.70 10.86
CA LYS A 331 -31.66 -20.27 12.06
C LYS A 331 -32.56 -21.32 12.76
N SER A 332 -32.37 -22.63 12.54
CA SER A 332 -33.32 -23.69 12.95
C SER A 332 -32.80 -24.74 13.94
N TYR A 333 -31.53 -24.76 14.34
CA TYR A 333 -31.02 -25.83 15.21
C TYR A 333 -30.27 -25.32 16.43
N PHE A 334 -31.00 -25.16 17.53
CA PHE A 334 -30.46 -25.06 18.88
C PHE A 334 -29.65 -26.33 19.20
N ARG A 335 -28.37 -26.16 19.50
CA ARG A 335 -27.53 -27.21 20.08
C ARG A 335 -27.29 -26.86 21.55
N PRO A 336 -27.29 -27.83 22.48
CA PRO A 336 -26.77 -27.61 23.83
C PRO A 336 -25.29 -27.20 23.72
N LYS A 337 -24.93 -26.04 24.28
CA LYS A 337 -23.56 -25.51 24.27
C LYS A 337 -22.69 -26.34 25.23
N LEU A 338 -21.85 -27.24 24.71
CA LEU A 338 -20.67 -27.67 25.45
C LEU A 338 -19.60 -26.59 25.24
N ARG A 339 -19.62 -25.58 26.12
CA ARG A 339 -18.59 -24.54 26.19
C ARG A 339 -17.35 -25.19 26.78
N VAL A 340 -16.52 -25.83 25.96
CA VAL A 340 -15.16 -26.17 26.38
C VAL A 340 -14.49 -24.83 26.67
N SER A 341 -14.09 -24.60 27.92
CA SER A 341 -13.39 -23.35 28.22
C SER A 341 -12.09 -23.33 27.43
N LEU A 342 -11.71 -22.19 26.85
CA LEU A 342 -10.43 -22.04 26.13
C LEU A 342 -9.24 -22.48 27.00
N LYS A 343 -9.37 -22.31 28.33
CA LYS A 343 -8.40 -22.76 29.35
C LYS A 343 -8.35 -24.29 29.53
N GLU A 344 -9.44 -25.01 29.32
CA GLU A 344 -9.44 -26.49 29.29
C GLU A 344 -8.93 -27.03 27.95
N ALA A 345 -9.23 -26.32 26.85
CA ALA A 345 -8.76 -26.67 25.52
C ALA A 345 -7.22 -26.62 25.40
N GLN A 346 -6.54 -25.73 26.14
CA GLN A 346 -5.07 -25.66 26.23
C GLN A 346 -4.38 -27.01 26.54
N LYS A 347 -5.07 -27.93 27.21
CA LYS A 347 -4.51 -29.25 27.57
C LYS A 347 -4.58 -30.27 26.43
N LEU A 348 -5.29 -29.95 25.35
CA LEU A 348 -5.47 -30.82 24.19
C LEU A 348 -4.37 -30.53 23.15
N PRO A 349 -3.96 -31.54 22.37
CA PRO A 349 -3.00 -31.33 21.27
C PRO A 349 -3.61 -30.42 20.20
N TRP A 350 -2.76 -29.55 19.63
CA TRP A 350 -3.12 -28.76 18.44
C TRP A 350 -3.38 -29.68 17.24
N PRO A 351 -4.42 -29.45 16.41
CA PRO A 351 -5.46 -28.42 16.50
C PRO A 351 -6.66 -28.85 17.37
N ARG A 352 -7.14 -27.94 18.22
CA ARG A 352 -8.15 -28.19 19.26
C ARG A 352 -9.54 -27.75 18.81
N THR A 353 -9.62 -26.53 18.27
CA THR A 353 -10.91 -25.92 17.89
C THR A 353 -11.23 -26.17 16.42
N THR A 354 -12.49 -25.92 16.01
CA THR A 354 -12.87 -26.00 14.60
C THR A 354 -12.14 -24.94 13.76
N THR A 355 -11.89 -23.76 14.35
CA THR A 355 -11.12 -22.68 13.71
C THR A 355 -9.67 -23.12 13.44
N GLU A 356 -9.01 -23.72 14.44
CA GLU A 356 -7.63 -24.22 14.31
C GLU A 356 -7.52 -25.37 13.31
N ARG A 357 -8.55 -26.24 13.25
CA ARG A 357 -8.63 -27.32 12.25
C ARG A 357 -8.72 -26.77 10.83
N LEU A 358 -9.61 -25.81 10.58
CA LEU A 358 -9.73 -25.15 9.27
C LEU A 358 -8.42 -24.43 8.89
N LEU A 359 -7.79 -23.77 9.87
CA LEU A 359 -6.52 -23.08 9.68
C LEU A 359 -5.40 -24.05 9.26
N THR A 360 -5.33 -25.23 9.89
CA THR A 360 -4.34 -26.27 9.57
C THR A 360 -4.65 -26.99 8.26
N GLU A 361 -5.93 -27.11 7.89
CA GLU A 361 -6.35 -27.69 6.61
C GLU A 361 -5.98 -26.77 5.43
N MET A 362 -6.09 -25.46 5.60
CA MET A 362 -5.84 -24.48 4.53
C MET A 362 -4.38 -24.01 4.43
N PHE A 363 -3.60 -24.07 5.51
CA PHE A 363 -2.25 -23.50 5.56
C PHE A 363 -1.24 -24.43 6.23
N ASP A 364 -0.11 -24.64 5.54
CA ASP A 364 0.95 -25.59 5.86
C ASP A 364 2.01 -25.08 6.87
N SER A 365 2.03 -23.77 7.14
CA SER A 365 3.14 -23.12 7.83
C SER A 365 2.66 -22.05 8.81
N ALA A 366 3.36 -21.91 9.94
CA ALA A 366 3.03 -20.94 10.99
C ALA A 366 2.93 -19.48 10.49
N PRO A 367 3.83 -18.97 9.61
CA PRO A 367 3.69 -17.62 9.07
C PRO A 367 2.44 -17.46 8.19
N ALA A 368 2.06 -18.50 7.42
CA ALA A 368 0.85 -18.48 6.59
C ALA A 368 -0.43 -18.52 7.45
N GLN A 369 -0.42 -19.33 8.51
CA GLN A 369 -1.50 -19.40 9.49
C GLN A 369 -1.67 -18.06 10.22
N PHE A 370 -0.57 -17.44 10.66
CA PHE A 370 -0.59 -16.14 11.32
C PHE A 370 -1.09 -15.02 10.39
N LEU A 371 -0.70 -15.08 9.11
CA LEU A 371 -1.20 -14.18 8.06
C LEU A 371 -2.71 -14.30 7.89
N ALA A 372 -3.23 -15.53 7.84
CA ALA A 372 -4.66 -15.80 7.72
C ALA A 372 -5.45 -15.30 8.94
N ILE A 373 -4.92 -15.49 10.15
CA ILE A 373 -5.50 -14.97 11.40
C ILE A 373 -5.58 -13.44 11.37
N LEU A 374 -4.46 -12.78 11.06
CA LEU A 374 -4.42 -11.32 11.00
C LEU A 374 -5.41 -10.76 9.99
N GLU A 375 -5.54 -11.40 8.84
CA GLU A 375 -6.41 -10.94 7.77
C GLU A 375 -7.89 -11.19 8.09
N ALA A 376 -8.23 -12.32 8.73
CA ALA A 376 -9.57 -12.61 9.25
C ALA A 376 -10.01 -11.60 10.32
N LEU A 377 -9.10 -11.22 11.22
CA LEU A 377 -9.36 -10.25 12.29
C LEU A 377 -9.31 -8.78 11.81
N SER A 378 -8.83 -8.52 10.58
CA SER A 378 -8.71 -7.15 10.05
C SER A 378 -10.04 -6.64 9.49
N ASP A 379 -10.65 -5.71 10.22
CA ASP A 379 -11.87 -4.99 9.84
C ASP A 379 -11.56 -3.51 9.61
N SER A 380 -11.84 -3.00 8.40
CA SER A 380 -11.56 -1.59 8.05
C SER A 380 -12.46 -0.59 8.77
N SER A 381 -13.58 -1.05 9.33
CA SER A 381 -14.46 -0.22 10.15
C SER A 381 -13.97 -0.04 11.59
N ARG A 382 -13.02 -0.88 12.05
CA ARG A 382 -12.49 -0.85 13.43
C ARG A 382 -11.22 -0.01 13.51
N HIS A 383 -11.22 0.95 14.42
CA HIS A 383 -10.03 1.74 14.73
C HIS A 383 -9.47 1.35 16.10
N VAL A 384 -8.14 1.34 16.23
CA VAL A 384 -7.45 0.89 17.47
C VAL A 384 -7.96 1.62 18.72
N LEU A 385 -8.28 2.91 18.62
CA LEU A 385 -8.76 3.72 19.75
C LEU A 385 -10.28 3.95 19.77
N CYS A 386 -10.99 3.60 18.69
CA CYS A 386 -12.44 3.69 18.61
C CYS A 386 -12.97 2.28 18.32
N PRO A 387 -13.37 1.51 19.36
CA PRO A 387 -13.86 0.13 19.22
C PRO A 387 -15.17 -0.03 18.43
N ALA A 388 -15.68 1.03 17.82
CA ALA A 388 -16.90 1.01 17.03
C ALA A 388 -16.61 0.43 15.63
N PRO A 389 -17.47 -0.45 15.09
CA PRO A 389 -18.76 -0.90 15.66
C PRO A 389 -18.61 -1.96 16.76
N PRO A 390 -19.59 -2.12 17.66
CA PRO A 390 -19.55 -3.15 18.70
C PRO A 390 -19.23 -4.53 18.10
N VAL A 391 -18.45 -5.34 18.82
CA VAL A 391 -18.18 -6.74 18.44
C VAL A 391 -19.54 -7.42 18.13
N PRO A 392 -19.67 -8.17 17.02
CA PRO A 392 -20.95 -8.72 16.59
C PRO A 392 -21.72 -9.38 17.74
N ASP A 393 -23.03 -9.13 17.81
CA ASP A 393 -23.89 -9.68 18.87
C ASP A 393 -24.06 -11.21 18.75
N GLU A 394 -23.77 -11.76 17.57
CA GLU A 394 -23.72 -13.21 17.32
C GLU A 394 -22.61 -13.86 18.17
N ILE A 395 -23.03 -14.65 19.16
CA ILE A 395 -22.13 -15.36 20.09
C ILE A 395 -21.18 -16.27 19.32
N GLU A 396 -21.65 -16.89 18.23
CA GLU A 396 -20.85 -17.75 17.37
C GLU A 396 -19.67 -17.01 16.73
N ILE A 397 -19.85 -15.75 16.35
CA ILE A 397 -18.78 -14.92 15.78
C ILE A 397 -17.77 -14.54 16.86
N ARG A 398 -18.24 -14.21 18.07
CA ARG A 398 -17.36 -13.93 19.21
C ARG A 398 -16.48 -15.12 19.56
N ASP A 399 -17.05 -16.32 19.58
CA ASP A 399 -16.28 -17.55 19.82
C ASP A 399 -15.18 -17.72 18.75
N VAL A 400 -15.47 -17.47 17.48
CA VAL A 400 -14.45 -17.52 16.41
C VAL A 400 -13.35 -16.47 16.61
N ILE A 401 -13.71 -15.25 16.98
CA ILE A 401 -12.74 -14.19 17.26
C ILE A 401 -11.78 -14.62 18.38
N SER A 402 -12.32 -15.08 19.51
CA SER A 402 -11.48 -15.53 20.64
C SER A 402 -10.66 -16.78 20.27
N GLU A 403 -11.20 -17.72 19.48
CA GLU A 403 -10.44 -18.86 18.94
C GLU A 403 -9.28 -18.41 18.02
N LEU A 404 -9.49 -17.42 17.15
CA LEU A 404 -8.47 -16.85 16.27
C LEU A 404 -7.36 -16.15 17.04
N PHE A 405 -7.71 -15.35 18.05
CA PHE A 405 -6.72 -14.75 18.93
C PHE A 405 -5.96 -15.82 19.69
N PHE A 406 -6.63 -16.81 20.26
CA PHE A 406 -5.97 -17.88 20.99
C PHE A 406 -4.96 -18.66 20.12
N ALA A 407 -5.34 -19.00 18.89
CA ALA A 407 -4.46 -19.57 17.88
C ALA A 407 -3.25 -18.68 17.56
N GLY A 408 -3.48 -17.38 17.38
CA GLY A 408 -2.42 -16.41 17.09
C GLY A 408 -1.41 -16.30 18.23
N LEU A 409 -1.87 -16.32 19.48
CA LEU A 409 -1.00 -16.23 20.65
C LEU A 409 -0.08 -17.44 20.77
N GLU A 410 -0.60 -18.64 20.47
CA GLU A 410 0.22 -19.87 20.51
C GLU A 410 1.25 -19.91 19.39
N ILE A 411 0.89 -19.47 18.18
CA ILE A 411 1.85 -19.31 17.07
C ILE A 411 2.93 -18.30 17.44
N LEU A 412 2.55 -17.13 17.99
CA LEU A 412 3.48 -16.09 18.41
C LEU A 412 4.42 -16.55 19.53
N SER A 413 3.91 -17.35 20.46
CA SER A 413 4.68 -17.87 21.60
C SER A 413 5.58 -19.05 21.23
N GLY A 414 5.48 -19.59 20.01
CA GLY A 414 6.26 -20.74 19.54
C GLY A 414 5.68 -22.11 19.92
N GLY A 415 4.44 -22.16 20.44
CA GLY A 415 3.80 -23.37 20.96
C GLY A 415 3.40 -24.43 19.92
N VAL A 416 3.49 -24.11 18.63
CA VAL A 416 3.11 -25.03 17.53
C VAL A 416 4.20 -26.06 17.19
N SER A 417 5.33 -26.09 17.94
CA SER A 417 6.40 -27.08 17.75
C SER A 417 6.40 -28.16 18.84
N SER A 418 5.80 -29.33 18.56
CA SER A 418 6.50 -30.62 18.66
C SER A 418 5.61 -31.79 18.22
N THR A 419 5.81 -32.29 17.01
CA THR A 419 5.79 -33.74 16.82
C THR A 419 7.13 -34.27 17.34
N GLY A 420 7.12 -34.80 18.56
CA GLY A 420 8.21 -35.58 19.14
C GLY A 420 9.39 -34.79 19.70
N ILE A 421 9.41 -34.60 21.02
CA ILE A 421 10.37 -35.22 21.95
C ILE A 421 10.05 -34.68 23.34
N GLN A 422 9.75 -35.61 24.23
CA GLN A 422 9.47 -35.38 25.62
C GLN A 422 10.75 -34.92 26.35
N GLY A 423 10.66 -33.78 27.04
CA GLY A 423 11.53 -33.43 28.17
C GLY A 423 12.83 -32.70 27.82
N SER A 424 12.89 -31.40 28.12
CA SER A 424 14.01 -30.81 28.87
C SER A 424 13.70 -29.36 29.25
N HIS A 425 13.91 -29.07 30.53
CA HIS A 425 13.97 -27.81 31.26
C HIS A 425 13.81 -26.46 30.52
N CYS A 426 12.94 -25.65 31.12
CA CYS A 426 12.80 -24.20 31.05
C CYS A 426 14.08 -23.45 30.66
N THR A 427 14.15 -23.03 29.39
CA THR A 427 14.89 -21.83 28.99
C THR A 427 13.93 -20.97 28.20
N ASN A 428 13.99 -19.65 28.41
CA ASN A 428 13.10 -18.62 27.85
C ASN A 428 13.23 -18.45 26.31
N HIS A 429 13.14 -19.53 25.55
CA HIS A 429 13.12 -19.50 24.09
C HIS A 429 11.67 -19.42 23.60
N PHE A 430 11.12 -18.21 23.69
CA PHE A 430 9.86 -17.82 23.06
C PHE A 430 9.98 -17.87 21.51
N GLY A 431 8.85 -17.89 20.81
CA GLY A 431 8.80 -17.98 19.33
C GLY A 431 9.68 -16.96 18.59
N THR A 432 10.34 -17.38 17.52
CA THR A 432 11.25 -16.54 16.72
C THR A 432 10.48 -15.40 16.03
N ILE A 433 10.59 -14.16 16.53
CA ILE A 433 10.12 -12.96 15.81
C ILE A 433 11.25 -12.51 14.86
N ASN A 434 10.96 -12.46 13.55
CA ASN A 434 11.90 -11.96 12.56
C ASN A 434 11.74 -10.43 12.39
N VAL A 435 12.87 -9.71 12.46
CA VAL A 435 12.94 -8.24 12.43
C VAL A 435 12.62 -7.69 11.04
N SER A 436 13.16 -8.26 9.98
CA SER A 436 13.14 -7.63 8.65
C SER A 436 12.24 -8.33 7.65
N SER A 437 11.92 -9.61 7.86
CA SER A 437 11.13 -10.38 6.91
C SER A 437 9.63 -10.10 7.05
N THR A 438 8.94 -9.98 5.91
CA THR A 438 7.47 -10.01 5.87
C THR A 438 6.96 -11.44 6.09
N LEU A 439 5.69 -11.60 6.51
CA LEU A 439 5.12 -12.96 6.63
C LEU A 439 5.18 -13.72 5.31
N LEU A 440 4.96 -13.05 4.18
CA LEU A 440 5.05 -13.66 2.86
C LEU A 440 6.47 -14.17 2.56
N GLN A 441 7.50 -13.37 2.87
CA GLN A 441 8.89 -13.80 2.73
C GLN A 441 9.21 -15.00 3.63
N LEU A 442 8.73 -15.03 4.88
CA LEU A 442 8.89 -16.18 5.77
C LEU A 442 8.23 -17.44 5.20
N VAL A 443 7.02 -17.32 4.63
CA VAL A 443 6.38 -18.46 3.95
C VAL A 443 7.24 -18.96 2.79
N LEU A 444 7.69 -18.06 1.91
CA LEU A 444 8.45 -18.42 0.71
C LEU A 444 9.82 -19.01 1.01
N THR A 445 10.51 -18.52 2.03
CA THR A 445 11.81 -19.03 2.49
C THR A 445 11.69 -20.30 3.34
N GLY A 446 10.49 -20.61 3.84
CA GLY A 446 10.26 -21.74 4.74
C GLY A 446 10.75 -21.48 6.17
N GLU A 447 11.05 -20.23 6.51
CA GLU A 447 11.45 -19.84 7.86
C GLU A 447 10.27 -19.99 8.84
N LYS A 448 10.59 -20.48 10.04
CA LYS A 448 9.62 -20.58 11.14
C LYS A 448 9.63 -19.26 11.91
N GLY A 449 8.45 -18.74 12.23
CA GLY A 449 8.32 -17.55 13.07
C GLY A 449 7.22 -16.59 12.63
N VAL A 450 7.23 -15.41 13.22
CA VAL A 450 6.30 -14.31 12.93
C VAL A 450 7.09 -13.05 12.63
N SER A 451 6.62 -12.22 11.69
CA SER A 451 7.23 -10.91 11.42
C SER A 451 6.97 -9.93 12.56
N GLY A 452 7.95 -9.09 12.92
CA GLY A 452 7.77 -8.04 13.93
C GLY A 452 6.59 -7.11 13.65
N HIS A 453 6.39 -6.73 12.38
CA HIS A 453 5.26 -5.89 11.96
C HIS A 453 3.92 -6.60 12.17
N ALA A 454 3.88 -7.90 11.90
CA ALA A 454 2.71 -8.74 12.09
C ALA A 454 2.36 -8.88 13.58
N ALA A 455 3.36 -9.07 14.44
CA ALA A 455 3.19 -9.13 15.90
C ALA A 455 2.64 -7.81 16.47
N VAL A 456 3.17 -6.67 16.04
CA VAL A 456 2.64 -5.34 16.43
C VAL A 456 1.20 -5.16 15.97
N LYS A 457 0.87 -5.55 14.72
CA LYS A 457 -0.51 -5.50 14.22
C LYS A 457 -1.45 -6.40 15.03
N TYR A 458 -1.01 -7.60 15.37
CA TYR A 458 -1.78 -8.57 16.16
C TYR A 458 -2.15 -8.02 17.54
N ILE A 459 -1.21 -7.39 18.25
CA ILE A 459 -1.46 -6.76 19.56
C ILE A 459 -2.47 -5.61 19.44
N LYS A 460 -2.32 -4.75 18.43
CA LYS A 460 -3.26 -3.65 18.18
C LYS A 460 -4.67 -4.16 17.92
N LEU A 461 -4.80 -5.29 17.21
CA LEU A 461 -6.08 -5.95 17.01
C LEU A 461 -6.63 -6.49 18.34
N ALA A 462 -5.82 -7.18 19.15
CA ALA A 462 -6.25 -7.70 20.46
C ALA A 462 -6.79 -6.58 21.36
N PHE A 463 -6.12 -5.43 21.38
CA PHE A 463 -6.60 -4.23 22.08
C PHE A 463 -7.94 -3.74 21.54
N SER A 464 -8.08 -3.63 20.21
CA SER A 464 -9.31 -3.12 19.56
C SER A 464 -10.53 -4.03 19.76
N TYR A 465 -10.30 -5.34 19.96
CA TYR A 465 -11.34 -6.33 20.23
C TYR A 465 -11.59 -6.56 21.73
N GLU A 466 -10.88 -5.86 22.61
CA GLU A 466 -10.92 -6.05 24.07
C GLU A 466 -10.55 -7.47 24.55
N GLU A 467 -9.67 -8.17 23.82
CA GLU A 467 -9.19 -9.52 24.19
C GLU A 467 -8.02 -9.40 25.17
N TRP A 468 -8.33 -8.99 26.40
CA TRP A 468 -7.34 -8.59 27.42
C TRP A 468 -6.37 -9.70 27.80
N ASP A 469 -6.85 -10.93 27.99
CA ASP A 469 -5.98 -12.08 28.31
C ASP A 469 -4.88 -12.27 27.25
N VAL A 470 -5.21 -12.03 25.98
CA VAL A 470 -4.29 -12.15 24.84
C VAL A 470 -3.40 -10.92 24.73
N PHE A 471 -3.97 -9.72 24.89
CA PHE A 471 -3.22 -8.46 24.88
C PHE A 471 -2.14 -8.46 25.97
N ASP A 472 -2.51 -8.74 27.22
CA ASP A 472 -1.61 -8.73 28.37
C ASP A 472 -0.52 -9.81 28.24
N SER A 473 -0.84 -10.98 27.68
CA SER A 473 0.14 -12.05 27.44
C SER A 473 1.13 -11.72 26.31
N ALA A 474 0.67 -11.04 25.25
CA ALA A 474 1.50 -10.76 24.07
C ALA A 474 2.29 -9.45 24.17
N ILE A 475 1.77 -8.44 24.89
CA ILE A 475 2.34 -7.09 24.92
C ILE A 475 3.74 -7.06 25.53
N GLU A 476 3.97 -7.76 26.64
CA GLU A 476 5.27 -7.81 27.30
C GLU A 476 6.33 -8.42 26.37
N PHE A 477 5.97 -9.53 25.72
CA PHE A 477 6.84 -10.24 24.79
C PHE A 477 7.27 -9.37 23.60
N VAL A 478 6.31 -8.70 22.94
CA VAL A 478 6.63 -7.86 21.77
C VAL A 478 7.33 -6.57 22.17
N LEU A 479 7.02 -5.97 23.32
CA LEU A 479 7.77 -4.81 23.81
C LEU A 479 9.23 -5.14 24.11
N ASN A 480 9.50 -6.30 24.72
CA ASN A 480 10.87 -6.77 24.95
C ASN A 480 11.61 -6.98 23.63
N PHE A 481 10.95 -7.58 22.64
CA PHE A 481 11.51 -7.71 21.29
C PHE A 481 11.85 -6.34 20.67
N LEU A 482 10.93 -5.37 20.73
CA LEU A 482 11.13 -4.04 20.14
C LEU A 482 12.23 -3.25 20.85
N GLN A 483 12.33 -3.36 22.19
CA GLN A 483 13.38 -2.68 22.97
C GLN A 483 14.76 -3.27 22.70
N ALA A 484 14.85 -4.56 22.38
CA ALA A 484 16.09 -5.21 21.99
C ALA A 484 16.56 -4.82 20.57
N GLN A 485 15.73 -4.14 19.77
CA GLN A 485 16.14 -3.64 18.45
C GLN A 485 16.74 -2.23 18.55
N ASP A 486 17.95 -2.05 18.02
CA ASP A 486 18.61 -0.74 17.90
C ASP A 486 18.11 0.10 16.70
N ASP A 487 17.10 -0.37 15.98
CA ASP A 487 16.59 0.29 14.78
C ASP A 487 15.55 1.39 15.12
N PRO A 488 15.79 2.66 14.70
CA PRO A 488 14.88 3.78 14.97
C PRO A 488 13.49 3.61 14.36
N THR A 489 13.30 2.72 13.38
CA THR A 489 11.98 2.43 12.79
C THR A 489 11.01 1.81 13.80
N TRP A 490 11.53 1.02 14.75
CA TRP A 490 10.73 0.36 15.78
C TRP A 490 10.34 1.27 16.93
N LYS A 491 11.05 2.39 17.13
CA LYS A 491 10.73 3.34 18.21
C LYS A 491 9.31 3.88 18.13
N LYS A 492 8.79 4.06 16.92
CA LYS A 492 7.39 4.43 16.72
C LYS A 492 6.44 3.35 17.22
N ALA A 493 6.64 2.10 16.79
CA ALA A 493 5.80 0.97 17.20
C ALA A 493 5.88 0.74 18.72
N GLU A 494 7.08 0.85 19.30
CA GLU A 494 7.33 0.76 20.74
C GLU A 494 6.51 1.82 21.50
N MET A 495 6.58 3.08 21.07
CA MET A 495 5.81 4.16 21.67
C MET A 495 4.30 3.95 21.52
N GLU A 496 3.83 3.54 20.34
CA GLU A 496 2.41 3.25 20.12
C GLU A 496 1.90 2.16 21.08
N LEU A 497 2.66 1.08 21.26
CA LEU A 497 2.29 -0.02 22.16
C LEU A 497 2.31 0.41 23.64
N LYS A 498 3.34 1.18 24.06
CA LYS A 498 3.40 1.76 25.42
C LYS A 498 2.21 2.68 25.70
N LEU A 499 1.83 3.51 24.71
CA LEU A 499 0.64 4.35 24.83
C LEU A 499 -0.63 3.52 25.00
N LEU A 500 -0.80 2.40 24.27
CA LEU A 500 -1.97 1.54 24.44
C LEU A 500 -2.08 0.96 25.86
N THR A 501 -0.96 0.52 26.45
CA THR A 501 -0.94 0.05 27.86
C THR A 501 -1.38 1.14 28.83
N LEU A 502 -0.94 2.40 28.62
CA LEU A 502 -1.34 3.53 29.46
C LEU A 502 -2.78 3.97 29.22
N MET A 503 -3.29 3.81 28.00
CA MET A 503 -4.65 4.18 27.62
C MET A 503 -5.70 3.14 28.01
N GLN A 504 -5.31 1.88 28.21
CA GLN A 504 -6.21 0.78 28.58
C GLN A 504 -7.14 1.12 29.77
N PRO A 505 -6.64 1.62 30.93
CA PRO A 505 -7.51 1.93 32.07
C PRO A 505 -8.39 3.16 31.84
N LEU A 506 -7.97 4.07 30.95
CA LEU A 506 -8.69 5.30 30.62
C LEU A 506 -9.85 5.02 29.65
N LEU A 507 -9.64 4.18 28.64
CA LEU A 507 -10.66 3.80 27.66
C LEU A 507 -11.66 2.79 28.22
N PHE A 508 -11.23 1.92 29.14
CA PHE A 508 -12.03 0.80 29.65
C PHE A 508 -12.09 0.73 31.19
N PRO A 509 -12.62 1.77 31.89
CA PRO A 509 -12.60 1.86 33.35
C PRO A 509 -13.46 0.79 34.07
N ARG A 510 -14.32 0.05 33.37
CA ARG A 510 -15.35 -0.82 33.97
C ARG A 510 -14.94 -2.29 34.21
N LYS A 511 -13.70 -2.74 33.92
CA LYS A 511 -13.35 -4.17 34.02
C LYS A 511 -12.13 -4.54 34.90
N PHE A 512 -11.54 -3.62 35.65
CA PHE A 512 -10.41 -3.94 36.53
C PHE A 512 -10.85 -4.28 37.96
N LYS A 513 -11.12 -5.57 38.21
CA LYS A 513 -11.02 -6.20 39.53
C LYS A 513 -10.20 -7.48 39.41
N HIS A 514 -8.93 -7.36 39.05
CA HIS A 514 -7.87 -8.24 39.54
C HIS A 514 -6.51 -7.80 38.99
N GLY A 515 -5.53 -7.67 39.89
CA GLY A 515 -4.17 -8.09 39.55
C GLY A 515 -3.12 -7.02 39.27
N PHE A 516 -3.08 -5.89 39.96
CA PHE A 516 -1.82 -5.13 40.11
C PHE A 516 -1.67 -4.72 41.58
N SER A 517 -1.25 -5.66 42.43
CA SER A 517 -0.61 -5.33 43.69
C SER A 517 0.88 -5.17 43.42
N ILE A 518 1.32 -3.93 43.21
CA ILE A 518 2.73 -3.58 43.30
C ILE A 518 3.12 -3.84 44.76
N SER A 519 4.03 -4.79 44.96
CA SER A 519 4.68 -5.07 46.23
C SER A 519 5.49 -3.84 46.65
N GLU A 520 4.96 -3.01 47.54
CA GLU A 520 5.77 -2.06 48.29
C GLU A 520 6.70 -2.85 49.22
N THR A 521 7.99 -2.60 49.04
CA THR A 521 9.09 -3.17 49.81
C THR A 521 8.99 -2.78 51.28
N ASN A 522 8.96 -3.79 52.15
CA ASN A 522 9.04 -3.67 53.60
C ASN A 522 10.30 -2.91 54.02
N THR A 523 10.15 -1.90 54.87
CA THR A 523 11.20 -1.45 55.79
C THR A 523 10.62 -1.43 57.20
N GLU A 524 11.19 -2.25 58.07
CA GLU A 524 10.92 -2.26 59.51
C GLU A 524 11.38 -0.93 60.13
N GLU A 525 10.60 -0.37 61.07
CA GLU A 525 11.12 0.03 62.39
C GLU A 525 10.03 0.50 63.40
N ALA A 526 10.12 -0.10 64.59
CA ALA A 526 9.91 0.44 65.95
C ALA A 526 8.51 0.89 66.49
N ARG A 527 7.94 -0.01 67.29
CA ARG A 527 7.41 0.12 68.68
C ARG A 527 6.63 1.38 69.17
N MET A 528 5.38 1.09 69.56
CA MET A 528 4.36 1.73 70.46
C MET A 528 4.88 2.41 71.77
N PRO A 529 4.10 3.24 72.56
CA PRO A 529 2.67 3.02 72.89
C PRO A 529 1.70 4.19 73.27
N HIS A 530 0.42 3.84 73.23
CA HIS A 530 -0.78 4.29 73.99
C HIS A 530 -1.20 5.78 74.08
N GLY A 531 -2.46 6.04 73.67
CA GLY A 531 -3.28 7.20 74.07
C GLY A 531 -4.76 7.01 73.65
N SER A 532 -5.70 7.27 74.56
CA SER A 532 -7.09 6.79 74.60
C SER A 532 -8.09 7.50 73.67
N GLU A 533 -9.12 6.74 73.31
CA GLU A 533 -10.54 7.09 73.08
C GLU A 533 -10.91 8.47 72.48
N LYS A 534 -11.58 8.41 71.31
CA LYS A 534 -12.93 8.99 71.15
C LYS A 534 -13.63 8.41 69.93
N LYS A 535 -14.76 7.73 70.16
CA LYS A 535 -15.76 7.39 69.15
C LYS A 535 -16.27 8.69 68.53
N GLN A 536 -16.11 8.85 67.21
CA GLN A 536 -17.00 9.69 66.44
C GLN A 536 -17.33 9.01 65.12
N THR A 537 -18.55 8.51 65.05
CA THR A 537 -19.26 8.05 63.87
C THR A 537 -19.31 9.19 62.84
N PHE A 538 -18.54 9.07 61.76
CA PHE A 538 -18.75 9.84 60.54
C PHE A 538 -18.89 8.92 59.33
N ARG A 539 -20.14 8.85 58.88
CA ARG A 539 -20.65 8.60 57.52
C ARG A 539 -19.63 7.99 56.52
N LYS A 540 -19.93 6.75 56.15
CA LYS A 540 -19.52 6.05 54.93
C LYS A 540 -19.83 6.91 53.68
N GLY A 541 -18.88 7.76 53.30
CA GLY A 541 -18.87 8.46 52.02
C GLY A 541 -18.31 7.54 50.96
N SER A 542 -19.18 7.02 50.10
CA SER A 542 -18.82 6.33 48.87
C SER A 542 -17.94 7.25 48.02
N LEU A 543 -16.63 6.98 47.94
CA LEU A 543 -15.80 7.51 46.86
C LEU A 543 -16.28 6.84 45.58
N LYS A 544 -17.10 7.56 44.81
CA LYS A 544 -17.32 7.24 43.40
C LYS A 544 -15.96 7.38 42.72
N HIS A 545 -15.45 6.29 42.15
CA HIS A 545 -14.41 6.36 41.14
C HIS A 545 -14.93 7.27 40.02
N GLY A 546 -14.35 8.46 39.90
CA GLY A 546 -14.70 9.41 38.85
C GLY A 546 -14.37 8.81 37.49
N GLU A 547 -15.29 8.96 36.54
CA GLU A 547 -15.00 8.74 35.12
C GLU A 547 -13.74 9.54 34.74
N PRO A 548 -12.82 8.98 33.93
CA PRO A 548 -11.65 9.73 33.48
C PRO A 548 -12.13 11.04 32.85
N SER A 549 -11.53 12.17 33.25
CA SER A 549 -11.88 13.48 32.70
C SER A 549 -11.87 13.39 31.17
N ASN A 550 -12.94 13.84 30.52
CA ASN A 550 -13.07 13.83 29.06
C ASN A 550 -11.83 14.48 28.38
N ASP A 551 -11.20 15.45 29.05
CA ASP A 551 -9.97 16.11 28.60
C ASP A 551 -8.77 15.17 28.55
N LEU A 552 -8.64 14.22 29.49
CA LEU A 552 -7.59 13.19 29.47
C LEU A 552 -7.79 12.21 28.32
N MET A 553 -9.03 11.88 28.00
CA MET A 553 -9.37 11.04 26.84
C MET A 553 -9.05 11.73 25.53
N ILE A 554 -9.42 13.00 25.41
CA ILE A 554 -9.08 13.84 24.25
C ILE A 554 -7.57 13.99 24.12
N LEU A 555 -6.85 14.23 25.21
CA LEU A 555 -5.39 14.33 25.19
C LEU A 555 -4.74 13.01 24.76
N ALA A 556 -5.12 11.89 25.36
CA ALA A 556 -4.52 10.59 25.07
C ALA A 556 -4.79 10.16 23.61
N THR A 557 -6.01 10.35 23.11
CA THR A 557 -6.36 10.09 21.71
C THR A 557 -5.62 11.03 20.75
N THR A 558 -5.46 12.31 21.13
CA THR A 558 -4.69 13.29 20.34
C THR A 558 -3.22 12.90 20.27
N VAL A 559 -2.57 12.59 21.39
CA VAL A 559 -1.16 12.18 21.45
C VAL A 559 -0.93 10.92 20.63
N PHE A 560 -1.78 9.90 20.79
CA PHE A 560 -1.68 8.69 19.97
C PHE A 560 -1.84 9.01 18.48
N SER A 561 -2.80 9.87 18.10
CA SER A 561 -2.97 10.27 16.71
C SER A 561 -1.74 11.00 16.15
N CYS A 562 -1.08 11.84 16.95
CA CYS A 562 0.15 12.54 16.57
C CYS A 562 1.32 11.56 16.38
N VAL A 563 1.49 10.62 17.31
CA VAL A 563 2.52 9.57 17.23
C VAL A 563 2.27 8.70 16.00
N SER A 564 1.03 8.27 15.76
CA SER A 564 0.66 7.43 14.62
C SER A 564 0.74 8.14 13.28
N ARG A 565 0.45 9.44 13.19
CA ARG A 565 0.52 10.24 11.95
C ARG A 565 1.95 10.61 11.53
N SER A 566 2.92 10.63 12.44
CA SER A 566 4.24 11.27 12.20
C SER A 566 5.17 10.56 11.19
N LYS A 567 4.85 9.35 10.72
CA LYS A 567 5.51 8.64 9.60
C LYS A 567 4.73 7.35 9.36
N GLN A 568 3.62 7.38 8.62
CA GLN A 568 3.01 6.15 8.13
C GLN A 568 3.75 5.73 6.85
N VAL A 569 4.63 4.74 6.98
CA VAL A 569 4.92 3.84 5.87
C VAL A 569 3.73 2.87 5.84
N PHE A 570 2.80 3.13 4.93
CA PHE A 570 1.49 2.49 4.89
C PHE A 570 1.59 1.09 4.31
N HIS A 571 1.80 0.08 5.15
CA HIS A 571 1.56 -1.33 4.80
C HIS A 571 0.27 -1.81 5.44
N SER A 572 -0.84 -1.48 4.80
CA SER A 572 -2.17 -1.96 5.18
C SER A 572 -2.53 -3.29 4.53
N ASN A 573 -1.64 -3.87 3.71
CA ASN A 573 -1.76 -5.26 3.25
C ASN A 573 -0.52 -6.01 3.74
N LEU A 574 -0.72 -7.15 4.38
CA LEU A 574 0.35 -8.09 4.71
C LEU A 574 0.97 -8.74 3.45
N PHE A 575 0.43 -8.42 2.27
CA PHE A 575 0.80 -8.93 0.95
C PHE A 575 1.56 -7.94 0.06
N SER A 576 1.78 -6.69 0.50
CA SER A 576 2.59 -5.74 -0.27
C SER A 576 4.05 -5.93 0.09
N SER A 577 4.81 -6.51 -0.82
CA SER A 577 6.26 -6.38 -0.92
C SER A 577 6.68 -4.98 -1.37
#